data_AF-F1MSD5-F1
#
_entry.id   AF-F1MSD5-F1
#
_cell.length_a   1.000
_cell.length_b   1.000
_cell.length_c   1.000
_cell.angle_alpha   90.00
_cell.angle_beta   90.00
_cell.angle_gamma   90.00
#
_symmetry.space_group_name_H-M   'P 1'
#
loop_
_entity.id
_entity.type
_entity.pdbx_description
1 polymer ?
#
loop_
_entity_poly.entity_id
_entity_poly.type
_entity_poly.pdbx_seq_one_letter_code
_entity_poly.pdbx_strand_id
1 'polypeptide(L)'
;MIAQIRKTVQTSKLSKEQTLIKQHKQVWWQEHQRLNEVRYKMESEIKSLFSEENIGNECLSDLMNFEQELSEQWCTYLKNVINPIQQLREDLKYRQHHISQYSHSHSESNSMKVLEEVDFVKKQLKAVYEQLRLEQQEIENYLSDWSMKILDHSSEERSNLLSQLPMELETLECPYPDLKSSILNEFYNFTEKYQKKLQDFDLQLEDIYRNFQLSDEDHWIYQAVLDQYPGDLCGRRTLYLDMLQRCLPHKSRHDLVEHEKYCNQYRFAKEQRRILILSWNKNRRDFIQKAVLTLAEACATHEMESMLAKDRKKQQEVCADLKAKVLQWRARQEEITRLEMEISARRREKEEEKEKLWKKKELLQREEKKKEIRKYRADKEQKWQEMEMRGLRRLEELKKLMAEQSVKDRERVKYRQELLEKRLMEKKEVALQEALEEEEREKRLEALRKQVAIVAQFDPVRMMSDTVASKARMGIGTEEEFILQKPLFTLNTYNEQQIISDPRLRFELALREAGLHKTFYAKEILPKISPQKPPRKDMESTVFKI
;
A
#
# COMPACT_ATOMS: atom_id res chain seq x y z
N MET A 1 -38.03 -8.40 -102.40
CA MET A 1 -37.17 -7.82 -101.35
C MET A 1 -37.96 -7.23 -100.17
N ILE A 2 -38.46 -5.97 -100.19
CA ILE A 2 -39.07 -5.32 -99.00
C ILE A 2 -40.19 -6.15 -98.32
N ALA A 3 -41.08 -6.76 -99.10
CA ALA A 3 -42.15 -7.61 -98.55
C ALA A 3 -41.63 -8.89 -97.86
N GLN A 4 -40.52 -9.47 -98.31
CA GLN A 4 -39.87 -10.59 -97.64
C GLN A 4 -39.20 -10.14 -96.35
N ILE A 5 -38.53 -8.98 -96.34
CA ILE A 5 -37.93 -8.39 -95.13
C ILE A 5 -39.00 -8.13 -94.06
N ARG A 6 -40.18 -7.60 -94.44
CA ARG A 6 -41.31 -7.46 -93.51
C ARG A 6 -41.79 -8.82 -92.97
N LYS A 7 -41.93 -9.84 -93.83
CA LYS A 7 -42.30 -11.20 -93.39
C LYS A 7 -41.28 -11.84 -92.45
N THR A 8 -39.97 -11.72 -92.70
CA THR A 8 -38.92 -12.28 -91.82
C THR A 8 -38.82 -11.54 -90.49
N VAL A 9 -39.02 -10.21 -90.47
CA VAL A 9 -39.13 -9.44 -89.22
C VAL A 9 -40.37 -9.87 -88.42
N GLN A 10 -41.51 -10.10 -89.08
CA GLN A 10 -42.76 -10.48 -88.40
C GLN A 10 -42.71 -11.91 -87.84
N THR A 11 -42.14 -12.88 -88.57
CA THR A 11 -41.90 -14.23 -88.03
C THR A 11 -40.85 -14.23 -86.90
N SER A 12 -39.81 -13.39 -86.98
CA SER A 12 -38.85 -13.20 -85.88
C SER A 12 -39.52 -12.65 -84.62
N LYS A 13 -40.43 -11.66 -84.74
CA LYS A 13 -41.21 -11.15 -83.60
C LYS A 13 -42.07 -12.25 -82.97
N LEU A 14 -42.85 -12.99 -83.78
CA LEU A 14 -43.70 -14.08 -83.30
C LEU A 14 -42.89 -15.18 -82.60
N SER A 15 -41.71 -15.54 -83.13
CA SER A 15 -40.82 -16.53 -82.51
C SER A 15 -40.28 -16.07 -81.14
N LYS A 16 -40.01 -14.76 -80.98
CA LYS A 16 -39.57 -14.19 -79.69
C LYS A 16 -40.70 -14.19 -78.67
N GLU A 17 -41.90 -13.78 -79.07
CA GLU A 17 -43.07 -13.78 -78.18
C GLU A 17 -43.49 -15.18 -77.76
N GLN A 18 -43.47 -16.16 -78.67
CA GLN A 18 -43.68 -17.58 -78.31
C GLN A 18 -42.63 -18.11 -77.32
N THR A 19 -41.41 -17.56 -77.34
CA THR A 19 -40.35 -17.94 -76.39
C THR A 19 -40.59 -17.32 -75.01
N LEU A 20 -40.95 -16.02 -74.95
CA LEU A 20 -41.35 -15.35 -73.70
C LEU A 20 -42.55 -16.02 -73.04
N ILE A 21 -43.60 -16.34 -73.81
CA ILE A 21 -44.80 -17.02 -73.30
C ILE A 21 -44.46 -18.42 -72.73
N LYS A 22 -43.49 -19.15 -73.31
CA LYS A 22 -43.01 -20.41 -72.74
C LYS A 22 -42.27 -20.20 -71.42
N GLN A 23 -41.42 -19.17 -71.32
CA GLN A 23 -40.69 -18.83 -70.09
C GLN A 23 -41.65 -18.42 -68.96
N HIS A 24 -42.65 -17.57 -69.26
CA HIS A 24 -43.68 -17.19 -68.27
C HIS A 24 -44.51 -18.38 -67.79
N LYS A 25 -44.92 -19.27 -68.70
CA LYS A 25 -45.64 -20.51 -68.32
C LYS A 25 -44.79 -21.44 -67.44
N GLN A 26 -43.48 -21.51 -67.67
CA GLN A 26 -42.57 -22.28 -66.81
C GLN A 26 -42.48 -21.67 -65.41
N VAL A 27 -42.33 -20.34 -65.30
CA VAL A 27 -42.31 -19.62 -64.01
C VAL A 27 -43.62 -19.84 -63.25
N TRP A 28 -44.77 -19.63 -63.89
CA TRP A 28 -46.08 -19.85 -63.26
C TRP A 28 -46.31 -21.31 -62.82
N TRP A 29 -45.77 -22.30 -63.54
CA TRP A 29 -45.89 -23.69 -63.14
C TRP A 29 -45.02 -24.01 -61.91
N GLN A 30 -43.79 -23.50 -61.87
CA GLN A 30 -42.89 -23.61 -60.71
C GLN A 30 -43.47 -22.90 -59.48
N GLU A 31 -44.02 -21.69 -59.67
CA GLU A 31 -44.62 -20.92 -58.58
C GLU A 31 -45.93 -21.54 -58.09
N HIS A 32 -46.77 -22.11 -58.97
CA HIS A 32 -47.94 -22.87 -58.57
C HIS A 32 -47.56 -24.09 -57.72
N GLN A 33 -46.48 -24.80 -58.07
CA GLN A 33 -45.95 -25.89 -57.23
C GLN A 33 -45.50 -25.35 -55.85
N ARG A 34 -44.67 -24.28 -55.83
CA ARG A 34 -44.19 -23.66 -54.58
C ARG A 34 -45.32 -23.20 -53.68
N LEU A 35 -46.36 -22.56 -54.24
CA LEU A 35 -47.53 -22.09 -53.50
C LEU A 35 -48.39 -23.25 -52.98
N ASN A 36 -48.54 -24.35 -53.72
CA ASN A 36 -49.18 -25.56 -53.20
C ASN A 36 -48.38 -26.17 -52.04
N GLU A 37 -47.05 -26.29 -52.16
CA GLU A 37 -46.18 -26.83 -51.11
C GLU A 37 -46.22 -25.96 -49.84
N VAL A 38 -46.14 -24.64 -49.98
CA VAL A 38 -46.29 -23.68 -48.86
C VAL A 38 -47.69 -23.75 -48.26
N ARG A 39 -48.76 -23.85 -49.07
CA ARG A 39 -50.13 -23.99 -48.56
C ARG A 39 -50.31 -25.29 -47.77
N TYR A 40 -49.90 -26.44 -48.32
CA TYR A 40 -49.98 -27.72 -47.59
C TYR A 40 -49.17 -27.71 -46.30
N LYS A 41 -47.99 -27.08 -46.30
CA LYS A 41 -47.22 -26.88 -45.07
C LYS A 41 -48.00 -26.03 -44.06
N MET A 42 -48.48 -24.85 -44.46
CA MET A 42 -49.23 -23.94 -43.58
C MET A 42 -50.52 -24.59 -43.04
N GLU A 43 -51.27 -25.31 -43.89
CA GLU A 43 -52.43 -26.11 -43.49
C GLU A 43 -52.07 -27.18 -42.45
N SER A 44 -50.90 -27.83 -42.58
CA SER A 44 -50.43 -28.83 -41.60
C SER A 44 -49.96 -28.20 -40.28
N GLU A 45 -49.33 -27.02 -40.33
CA GLU A 45 -48.93 -26.27 -39.13
C GLU A 45 -50.20 -25.79 -38.38
N ILE A 46 -51.18 -25.23 -39.08
CA ILE A 46 -52.49 -24.85 -38.51
C ILE A 46 -53.20 -26.06 -37.88
N LYS A 47 -53.30 -27.19 -38.59
CA LYS A 47 -53.91 -28.42 -38.06
C LYS A 47 -53.15 -29.00 -36.87
N SER A 48 -51.83 -28.79 -36.76
CA SER A 48 -51.04 -29.19 -35.59
C SER A 48 -51.33 -28.30 -34.36
N LEU A 49 -51.54 -26.99 -34.56
CA LEU A 49 -51.93 -26.08 -33.47
C LEU A 49 -53.29 -26.47 -32.86
N PHE A 50 -54.22 -26.95 -33.71
CA PHE A 50 -55.53 -27.45 -33.31
C PHE A 50 -55.55 -28.94 -32.85
N SER A 51 -54.39 -29.60 -32.76
CA SER A 51 -54.31 -30.99 -32.29
C SER A 51 -54.17 -31.12 -30.76
N GLU A 52 -54.36 -32.33 -30.24
CA GLU A 52 -54.60 -32.62 -28.81
C GLU A 52 -53.47 -32.20 -27.83
N GLU A 53 -52.29 -31.82 -28.32
CA GLU A 53 -51.19 -31.33 -27.47
C GLU A 53 -51.44 -29.93 -26.86
N ASN A 54 -52.41 -29.15 -27.38
CA ASN A 54 -52.72 -27.79 -26.91
C ASN A 54 -54.01 -27.68 -26.08
N ILE A 55 -54.55 -28.78 -25.54
CA ILE A 55 -55.76 -28.79 -24.70
C ILE A 55 -55.50 -28.03 -23.38
N GLY A 56 -55.88 -26.75 -23.35
CA GLY A 56 -55.68 -25.86 -22.20
C GLY A 56 -55.69 -24.37 -22.51
N ASN A 57 -55.65 -23.96 -23.79
CA ASN A 57 -55.79 -22.55 -24.18
C ASN A 57 -57.22 -22.27 -24.65
N GLU A 58 -57.99 -21.52 -23.84
CA GLU A 58 -59.42 -21.22 -24.08
C GLU A 58 -59.66 -20.62 -25.48
N CYS A 59 -58.76 -19.72 -25.93
CA CYS A 59 -58.85 -19.08 -27.25
C CYS A 59 -58.76 -20.06 -28.43
N LEU A 60 -58.05 -21.19 -28.29
CA LEU A 60 -58.02 -22.23 -29.34
C LEU A 60 -59.33 -23.03 -29.37
N SER A 61 -60.00 -23.19 -28.23
CA SER A 61 -61.31 -23.84 -28.14
C SER A 61 -62.38 -23.02 -28.85
N ASP A 62 -62.39 -21.70 -28.66
CA ASP A 62 -63.30 -20.79 -29.37
C ASP A 62 -63.09 -20.84 -30.89
N LEU A 63 -61.84 -20.88 -31.36
CA LEU A 63 -61.52 -21.01 -32.78
C LEU A 63 -62.01 -22.33 -33.39
N MET A 64 -61.94 -23.44 -32.64
CA MET A 64 -62.50 -24.74 -33.08
C MET A 64 -64.03 -24.70 -33.15
N ASN A 65 -64.69 -24.03 -32.20
CA ASN A 65 -66.14 -23.80 -32.25
C ASN A 65 -66.52 -22.99 -33.50
N PHE A 66 -65.77 -21.94 -33.84
CA PHE A 66 -65.97 -21.15 -35.05
C PHE A 66 -65.70 -21.95 -36.35
N GLU A 67 -64.69 -22.83 -36.40
CA GLU A 67 -64.47 -23.71 -37.56
C GLU A 67 -65.66 -24.66 -37.77
N GLN A 68 -66.18 -25.27 -36.70
CA GLN A 68 -67.36 -26.11 -36.78
C GLN A 68 -68.59 -25.32 -37.22
N GLU A 69 -68.85 -24.15 -36.62
CA GLU A 69 -70.01 -23.32 -36.98
C GLU A 69 -69.94 -22.89 -38.45
N LEU A 70 -68.78 -22.41 -38.93
CA LEU A 70 -68.58 -22.06 -40.33
C LEU A 70 -68.77 -23.26 -41.27
N SER A 71 -68.35 -24.46 -40.86
CA SER A 71 -68.58 -25.69 -41.63
C SER A 71 -70.08 -26.05 -41.68
N GLU A 72 -70.83 -25.90 -40.59
CA GLU A 72 -72.27 -26.15 -40.55
C GLU A 72 -73.08 -25.11 -41.33
N GLN A 73 -72.72 -23.82 -41.21
CA GLN A 73 -73.25 -22.73 -42.03
C GLN A 73 -72.97 -22.97 -43.51
N TRP A 74 -71.74 -23.32 -43.89
CA TRP A 74 -71.35 -23.62 -45.28
C TRP A 74 -72.09 -24.84 -45.83
N CYS A 75 -72.21 -25.93 -45.07
CA CYS A 75 -73.02 -27.08 -45.45
C CYS A 75 -74.50 -26.74 -45.62
N THR A 76 -75.02 -25.78 -44.86
CA THR A 76 -76.41 -25.29 -44.95
C THR A 76 -76.60 -24.37 -46.17
N TYR A 77 -75.66 -23.47 -46.42
CA TYR A 77 -75.60 -22.63 -47.62
C TYR A 77 -75.55 -23.49 -48.89
N LEU A 78 -74.65 -24.47 -48.96
CA LEU A 78 -74.54 -25.39 -50.10
C LEU A 78 -75.85 -26.13 -50.37
N LYS A 79 -76.53 -26.65 -49.32
CA LYS A 79 -77.86 -27.27 -49.48
C LYS A 79 -78.89 -26.28 -50.02
N ASN A 80 -78.95 -25.07 -49.48
CA ASN A 80 -79.95 -24.06 -49.83
C ASN A 80 -79.77 -23.49 -51.25
N VAL A 81 -78.55 -23.51 -51.80
CA VAL A 81 -78.22 -22.95 -53.12
C VAL A 81 -78.09 -24.02 -54.19
N ILE A 82 -77.46 -25.16 -53.90
CA ILE A 82 -77.20 -26.21 -54.89
C ILE A 82 -78.41 -27.15 -55.05
N ASN A 83 -79.13 -27.49 -53.97
CA ASN A 83 -80.25 -28.43 -54.08
C ASN A 83 -81.37 -27.90 -55.01
N PRO A 84 -81.80 -26.62 -54.98
CA PRO A 84 -82.78 -26.10 -55.93
C PRO A 84 -82.30 -26.16 -57.38
N ILE A 85 -81.00 -25.92 -57.64
CA ILE A 85 -80.41 -26.07 -58.99
C ILE A 85 -80.44 -27.54 -59.44
N GLN A 86 -80.08 -28.47 -58.56
CA GLN A 86 -80.06 -29.90 -58.87
C GLN A 86 -81.47 -30.45 -59.10
N GLN A 87 -82.43 -30.12 -58.22
CA GLN A 87 -83.84 -30.49 -58.34
C GLN A 87 -84.44 -29.94 -59.64
N LEU A 88 -84.25 -28.65 -59.94
CA LEU A 88 -84.69 -28.05 -61.20
C LEU A 88 -84.05 -28.75 -62.41
N ARG A 89 -82.76 -29.08 -62.35
CA ARG A 89 -82.05 -29.78 -63.44
C ARG A 89 -82.53 -31.22 -63.63
N GLU A 90 -82.93 -31.91 -62.57
CA GLU A 90 -83.45 -33.29 -62.62
C GLU A 90 -84.90 -33.33 -63.09
N ASP A 91 -85.74 -32.41 -62.62
CA ASP A 91 -87.12 -32.24 -63.07
C ASP A 91 -87.17 -31.81 -64.55
N LEU A 92 -86.32 -30.87 -64.98
CA LEU A 92 -86.18 -30.51 -66.40
C LEU A 92 -85.81 -31.72 -67.28
N LYS A 93 -84.88 -32.58 -66.84
CA LYS A 93 -84.55 -33.84 -67.55
C LYS A 93 -85.75 -34.79 -67.58
N TYR A 94 -86.43 -34.97 -66.45
CA TYR A 94 -87.59 -35.86 -66.34
C TYR A 94 -88.72 -35.41 -67.28
N ARG A 95 -89.09 -34.12 -67.23
CA ARG A 95 -90.04 -33.49 -68.16
C ARG A 95 -89.60 -33.64 -69.62
N GLN A 96 -88.32 -33.43 -69.93
CA GLN A 96 -87.76 -33.64 -71.28
C GLN A 96 -87.90 -35.09 -71.77
N HIS A 97 -87.63 -36.09 -70.92
CA HIS A 97 -87.82 -37.50 -71.27
C HIS A 97 -89.29 -37.85 -71.50
N HIS A 98 -90.22 -37.34 -70.69
CA HIS A 98 -91.65 -37.58 -70.87
C HIS A 98 -92.26 -36.89 -72.10
N ILE A 99 -91.84 -35.65 -72.40
CA ILE A 99 -92.22 -34.94 -73.64
C ILE A 99 -91.73 -35.70 -74.89
N SER A 100 -90.62 -36.44 -74.78
CA SER A 100 -90.09 -37.28 -75.86
C SER A 100 -90.87 -38.60 -76.10
N GLN A 101 -91.86 -38.93 -75.25
CA GLN A 101 -92.58 -40.21 -75.29
C GLN A 101 -94.08 -40.10 -75.62
N TYR A 102 -94.70 -38.92 -75.46
CA TYR A 102 -96.15 -38.73 -75.68
C TYR A 102 -96.48 -37.52 -76.56
N SER A 103 -97.47 -37.69 -77.44
CA SER A 103 -97.72 -36.77 -78.55
C SER A 103 -98.54 -35.51 -78.19
N HIS A 104 -97.82 -34.43 -77.92
CA HIS A 104 -98.10 -33.06 -78.41
C HIS A 104 -99.40 -32.30 -78.02
N SER A 105 -100.36 -32.85 -77.28
CA SER A 105 -101.60 -32.13 -76.92
C SER A 105 -101.53 -31.24 -75.66
N HIS A 106 -100.47 -31.34 -74.86
CA HIS A 106 -100.35 -30.65 -73.55
C HIS A 106 -99.03 -29.86 -73.37
N SER A 107 -98.38 -29.45 -74.47
CA SER A 107 -97.04 -28.86 -74.44
C SER A 107 -97.00 -27.45 -73.83
N GLU A 108 -97.88 -26.55 -74.29
CA GLU A 108 -97.78 -25.10 -73.99
C GLU A 108 -98.06 -24.75 -72.53
N SER A 109 -99.09 -25.35 -71.91
CA SER A 109 -99.40 -25.10 -70.49
C SER A 109 -98.34 -25.61 -69.52
N ASN A 110 -97.46 -26.51 -69.95
CA ASN A 110 -96.32 -26.98 -69.17
C ASN A 110 -95.07 -26.13 -69.42
N SER A 111 -94.82 -25.64 -70.64
CA SER A 111 -93.67 -24.79 -70.93
C SER A 111 -93.73 -23.45 -70.19
N MET A 112 -94.93 -22.87 -69.99
CA MET A 112 -95.10 -21.64 -69.22
C MET A 112 -94.70 -21.82 -67.74
N LYS A 113 -95.17 -22.90 -67.09
CA LYS A 113 -94.80 -23.22 -65.70
C LYS A 113 -93.31 -23.52 -65.53
N VAL A 114 -92.71 -24.22 -66.50
CA VAL A 114 -91.25 -24.45 -66.53
C VAL A 114 -90.48 -23.13 -66.58
N LEU A 115 -90.93 -22.15 -67.35
CA LEU A 115 -90.30 -20.82 -67.37
C LEU A 115 -90.46 -20.08 -66.04
N GLU A 116 -91.62 -20.18 -65.40
CA GLU A 116 -91.88 -19.59 -64.07
C GLU A 116 -91.00 -20.21 -62.97
N GLU A 117 -90.85 -21.53 -62.94
CA GLU A 117 -89.95 -22.27 -62.02
C GLU A 117 -88.48 -21.89 -62.25
N VAL A 118 -88.04 -21.84 -63.52
CA VAL A 118 -86.67 -21.46 -63.90
C VAL A 118 -86.39 -20.00 -63.49
N ASP A 119 -87.30 -19.06 -63.73
CA ASP A 119 -87.13 -17.66 -63.34
C ASP A 119 -87.27 -17.43 -61.83
N PHE A 120 -88.03 -18.26 -61.12
CA PHE A 120 -88.04 -18.27 -59.65
C PHE A 120 -86.67 -18.64 -59.09
N VAL A 121 -86.07 -19.75 -59.55
CA VAL A 121 -84.72 -20.17 -59.11
C VAL A 121 -83.66 -19.15 -59.52
N LYS A 122 -83.72 -18.53 -60.71
CA LYS A 122 -82.83 -17.40 -61.07
C LYS A 122 -82.96 -16.22 -60.11
N LYS A 123 -84.18 -15.84 -59.71
CA LYS A 123 -84.43 -14.74 -58.76
C LYS A 123 -83.88 -15.07 -57.37
N GLN A 124 -84.07 -16.30 -56.89
CA GLN A 124 -83.51 -16.80 -55.65
C GLN A 124 -81.97 -16.74 -55.67
N LEU A 125 -81.34 -17.26 -56.72
CA LEU A 125 -79.88 -17.23 -56.87
C LEU A 125 -79.33 -15.80 -56.97
N LYS A 126 -80.02 -14.89 -57.66
CA LYS A 126 -79.62 -13.49 -57.69
C LYS A 126 -79.73 -12.83 -56.32
N ALA A 127 -80.80 -13.10 -55.57
CA ALA A 127 -80.96 -12.56 -54.21
C ALA A 127 -79.83 -13.04 -53.29
N VAL A 128 -79.49 -14.33 -53.32
CA VAL A 128 -78.36 -14.89 -52.57
C VAL A 128 -77.02 -14.28 -53.01
N TYR A 129 -76.81 -14.04 -54.30
CA TYR A 129 -75.57 -13.44 -54.81
C TYR A 129 -75.40 -11.98 -54.34
N GLU A 130 -76.45 -11.16 -54.39
CA GLU A 130 -76.36 -9.78 -53.90
C GLU A 130 -76.28 -9.75 -52.35
N GLN A 131 -76.86 -10.71 -51.63
CA GLN A 131 -76.67 -10.86 -50.18
C GLN A 131 -75.21 -11.20 -49.84
N LEU A 132 -74.63 -12.24 -50.45
CA LEU A 132 -73.21 -12.60 -50.26
C LEU A 132 -72.27 -11.44 -50.58
N ARG A 133 -72.62 -10.63 -51.59
CA ARG A 133 -71.85 -9.44 -51.98
C ARG A 133 -71.92 -8.33 -50.92
N LEU A 134 -73.04 -8.17 -50.23
CA LEU A 134 -73.15 -7.25 -49.10
C LEU A 134 -72.37 -7.78 -47.89
N GLU A 135 -72.51 -9.06 -47.56
CA GLU A 135 -71.75 -9.73 -46.49
C GLU A 135 -70.22 -9.64 -46.75
N GLN A 136 -69.78 -9.85 -47.99
CA GLN A 136 -68.39 -9.62 -48.41
C GLN A 136 -67.95 -8.17 -48.16
N GLN A 137 -68.76 -7.18 -48.54
CA GLN A 137 -68.43 -5.77 -48.35
C GLN A 137 -68.41 -5.37 -46.86
N GLU A 138 -69.30 -5.91 -46.03
CA GLU A 138 -69.27 -5.70 -44.58
C GLU A 138 -67.99 -6.30 -43.95
N ILE A 139 -67.58 -7.50 -44.36
CA ILE A 139 -66.33 -8.13 -43.92
C ILE A 139 -65.09 -7.37 -44.43
N GLU A 140 -65.07 -6.93 -45.68
CA GLU A 140 -63.97 -6.12 -46.25
C GLU A 140 -63.80 -4.79 -45.52
N ASN A 141 -64.92 -4.09 -45.24
CA ASN A 141 -64.91 -2.86 -44.45
C ASN A 141 -64.41 -3.13 -43.01
N TYR A 142 -64.91 -4.19 -42.35
CA TYR A 142 -64.49 -4.58 -41.00
C TYR A 142 -62.99 -4.91 -40.92
N LEU A 143 -62.46 -5.65 -41.90
CA LEU A 143 -61.03 -5.96 -42.00
C LEU A 143 -60.17 -4.72 -42.30
N SER A 144 -60.66 -3.79 -43.13
CA SER A 144 -60.01 -2.50 -43.37
C SER A 144 -59.90 -1.69 -42.07
N ASP A 145 -61.01 -1.60 -41.32
CA ASP A 145 -61.09 -0.96 -40.01
C ASP A 145 -60.09 -1.55 -38.99
N TRP A 146 -59.94 -2.88 -38.98
CA TRP A 146 -58.92 -3.56 -38.17
C TRP A 146 -57.50 -3.30 -38.66
N SER A 147 -57.27 -3.17 -39.97
CA SER A 147 -55.94 -2.89 -40.51
C SER A 147 -55.39 -1.54 -40.04
N MET A 148 -56.25 -0.50 -39.95
CA MET A 148 -55.89 0.77 -39.33
C MET A 148 -55.60 0.62 -37.83
N LYS A 149 -56.50 -0.01 -37.06
CA LYS A 149 -56.32 -0.23 -35.62
C LYS A 149 -55.01 -0.96 -35.30
N ILE A 150 -54.65 -1.99 -36.09
CA ILE A 150 -53.39 -2.73 -35.95
C ILE A 150 -52.17 -1.87 -36.29
N LEU A 151 -52.25 -1.02 -37.32
CA LEU A 151 -51.19 -0.07 -37.65
C LEU A 151 -50.95 0.93 -36.51
N ASP A 152 -52.02 1.55 -36.01
CA ASP A 152 -52.00 2.56 -34.94
C ASP A 152 -51.47 1.98 -33.61
N HIS A 153 -52.01 0.86 -33.15
CA HIS A 153 -51.49 0.17 -31.97
C HIS A 153 -50.01 -0.19 -32.12
N SER A 154 -49.58 -0.63 -33.32
CA SER A 154 -48.16 -0.91 -33.58
C SER A 154 -47.27 0.35 -33.63
N SER A 155 -47.85 1.55 -33.67
CA SER A 155 -47.13 2.83 -33.55
C SER A 155 -47.01 3.24 -32.08
N GLU A 156 -48.13 3.21 -31.35
CA GLU A 156 -48.19 3.58 -29.92
C GLU A 156 -47.39 2.60 -29.05
N GLU A 157 -47.55 1.29 -29.21
CA GLU A 157 -46.77 0.31 -28.45
C GLU A 157 -45.26 0.46 -28.70
N ARG A 158 -44.84 0.69 -29.95
CA ARG A 158 -43.41 0.84 -30.28
C ARG A 158 -42.82 2.12 -29.72
N SER A 159 -43.56 3.22 -29.71
CA SER A 159 -43.10 4.49 -29.13
C SER A 159 -43.06 4.43 -27.60
N ASN A 160 -44.01 3.75 -26.96
CA ASN A 160 -43.99 3.49 -25.51
C ASN A 160 -42.88 2.51 -25.09
N LEU A 161 -42.62 1.44 -25.86
CA LEU A 161 -41.52 0.49 -25.59
C LEU A 161 -40.12 1.13 -25.67
N LEU A 162 -39.97 2.23 -26.42
CA LEU A 162 -38.73 3.01 -26.49
C LEU A 162 -38.52 3.89 -25.25
N SER A 163 -39.59 4.47 -24.68
CA SER A 163 -39.53 5.43 -23.57
C SER A 163 -39.52 4.79 -22.18
N GLN A 164 -40.02 3.56 -22.04
CA GLN A 164 -40.05 2.83 -20.76
C GLN A 164 -38.66 2.70 -20.12
N LEU A 165 -38.54 3.22 -18.89
CA LEU A 165 -37.34 3.09 -18.09
C LEU A 165 -37.07 1.60 -17.75
N PRO A 166 -35.82 1.11 -17.85
CA PRO A 166 -35.47 -0.22 -17.38
C PRO A 166 -35.71 -0.34 -15.87
N MET A 167 -36.54 -1.31 -15.47
CA MET A 167 -36.87 -1.57 -14.06
C MET A 167 -35.61 -1.83 -13.23
N GLU A 168 -34.58 -2.40 -13.84
CA GLU A 168 -33.26 -2.64 -13.25
C GLU A 168 -32.55 -1.35 -12.80
N LEU A 169 -32.81 -0.21 -13.47
CA LEU A 169 -32.27 1.11 -13.07
C LEU A 169 -33.16 1.82 -12.06
N GLU A 170 -34.45 1.51 -12.04
CA GLU A 170 -35.39 2.04 -11.05
C GLU A 170 -35.16 1.39 -9.68
N THR A 171 -35.13 0.05 -9.62
CA THR A 171 -35.02 -0.74 -8.37
C THR A 171 -33.66 -0.66 -7.68
N LEU A 172 -32.58 -0.26 -8.37
CA LEU A 172 -31.26 -0.13 -7.73
C LEU A 172 -31.19 1.11 -6.85
N GLU A 173 -31.14 0.90 -5.53
CA GLU A 173 -30.75 1.93 -4.57
C GLU A 173 -29.26 2.29 -4.77
N CYS A 174 -28.94 3.58 -4.66
CA CYS A 174 -27.58 4.09 -4.81
C CYS A 174 -27.32 5.20 -3.78
N PRO A 175 -26.21 5.16 -3.03
CA PRO A 175 -25.90 6.16 -2.00
C PRO A 175 -25.52 7.53 -2.57
N TYR A 176 -25.25 7.63 -3.88
CA TYR A 176 -24.89 8.87 -4.58
C TYR A 176 -26.02 9.27 -5.57
N PRO A 177 -26.98 10.14 -5.18
CA PRO A 177 -28.13 10.47 -6.02
C PRO A 177 -27.74 11.22 -7.31
N ASP A 178 -26.65 11.98 -7.28
CA ASP A 178 -26.10 12.67 -8.46
C ASP A 178 -25.62 11.68 -9.53
N LEU A 179 -25.07 10.54 -9.12
CA LEU A 179 -24.66 9.46 -10.04
C LEU A 179 -25.89 8.78 -10.65
N LYS A 180 -26.93 8.46 -9.85
CA LYS A 180 -28.16 7.86 -10.36
C LYS A 180 -28.87 8.81 -11.34
N SER A 181 -28.99 10.11 -11.02
CA SER A 181 -29.60 11.09 -11.92
C SER A 181 -28.77 11.35 -13.17
N SER A 182 -27.43 11.37 -13.10
CA SER A 182 -26.55 11.44 -14.28
C SER A 182 -26.75 10.25 -15.22
N ILE A 183 -26.80 9.02 -14.68
CA ILE A 183 -27.02 7.80 -15.47
C ILE A 183 -28.41 7.80 -16.13
N LEU A 184 -29.46 8.25 -15.42
CA LEU A 184 -30.80 8.38 -15.98
C LEU A 184 -30.85 9.43 -17.09
N ASN A 185 -30.19 10.58 -16.92
CA ASN A 185 -30.09 11.61 -17.96
C ASN A 185 -29.34 11.11 -19.20
N GLU A 186 -28.26 10.35 -19.04
CA GLU A 186 -27.58 9.71 -20.18
C GLU A 186 -28.46 8.65 -20.86
N PHE A 187 -29.32 7.93 -20.12
CA PHE A 187 -30.30 7.02 -20.72
C PHE A 187 -31.35 7.76 -21.56
N TYR A 188 -31.92 8.86 -21.04
CA TYR A 188 -32.86 9.69 -21.80
C TYR A 188 -32.19 10.32 -23.03
N ASN A 189 -30.99 10.90 -22.87
CA ASN A 189 -30.17 11.44 -23.96
C ASN A 189 -29.80 10.37 -25.01
N PHE A 190 -29.60 9.12 -24.60
CA PHE A 190 -29.37 7.99 -25.50
C PHE A 190 -30.65 7.65 -26.28
N THR A 191 -31.77 7.43 -25.60
CA THR A 191 -33.05 7.04 -26.21
C THR A 191 -33.57 8.09 -27.18
N GLU A 192 -33.50 9.37 -26.82
CA GLU A 192 -33.96 10.49 -27.68
C GLU A 192 -33.19 10.52 -29.02
N LYS A 193 -31.88 10.20 -29.02
CA LYS A 193 -31.05 10.11 -30.24
C LYS A 193 -31.44 8.95 -31.15
N TYR A 194 -32.05 7.89 -30.64
CA TYR A 194 -32.62 6.82 -31.47
C TYR A 194 -34.04 7.14 -31.92
N GLN A 195 -34.86 7.75 -31.05
CA GLN A 195 -36.22 8.16 -31.39
C GLN A 195 -36.25 9.17 -32.55
N LYS A 196 -35.38 10.21 -32.50
CA LYS A 196 -35.24 11.18 -33.60
C LYS A 196 -34.84 10.49 -34.92
N LYS A 197 -33.85 9.59 -34.90
CA LYS A 197 -33.44 8.83 -36.08
C LYS A 197 -34.51 7.87 -36.62
N LEU A 198 -35.37 7.34 -35.75
CA LEU A 198 -36.51 6.53 -36.19
C LEU A 198 -37.56 7.41 -36.87
N GLN A 199 -37.86 8.58 -36.31
CA GLN A 199 -38.73 9.59 -36.94
C GLN A 199 -38.15 10.06 -38.29
N ASP A 200 -36.84 10.31 -38.39
CA ASP A 200 -36.16 10.64 -39.66
C ASP A 200 -36.37 9.54 -40.72
N PHE A 201 -36.31 8.26 -40.33
CA PHE A 201 -36.55 7.14 -41.24
C PHE A 201 -38.04 6.92 -41.56
N ASP A 202 -38.95 7.20 -40.62
CA ASP A 202 -40.39 7.12 -40.86
C ASP A 202 -40.85 8.21 -41.83
N LEU A 203 -40.37 9.45 -41.67
CA LEU A 203 -40.58 10.54 -42.62
C LEU A 203 -40.00 10.23 -44.01
N GLN A 204 -38.82 9.60 -44.10
CA GLN A 204 -38.26 9.12 -45.36
C GLN A 204 -39.12 8.02 -46.01
N LEU A 205 -39.67 7.09 -45.21
CA LEU A 205 -40.54 6.03 -45.72
C LEU A 205 -41.88 6.59 -46.22
N GLU A 206 -42.46 7.58 -45.52
CA GLU A 206 -43.63 8.31 -45.99
C GLU A 206 -43.35 9.07 -47.29
N ASP A 207 -42.25 9.82 -47.39
CA ASP A 207 -41.91 10.57 -48.61
C ASP A 207 -41.71 9.61 -49.81
N ILE A 208 -40.99 8.51 -49.63
CA ILE A 208 -40.83 7.50 -50.69
C ILE A 208 -42.19 6.89 -51.09
N TYR A 209 -43.10 6.65 -50.13
CA TYR A 209 -44.45 6.13 -50.43
C TYR A 209 -45.30 7.15 -51.20
N ARG A 210 -45.27 8.43 -50.80
CA ARG A 210 -45.96 9.55 -51.49
C ARG A 210 -45.49 9.74 -52.94
N ASN A 211 -44.28 9.27 -53.27
CA ASN A 211 -43.73 9.29 -54.63
C ASN A 211 -44.13 8.06 -55.49
N PHE A 212 -44.87 7.08 -54.96
CA PHE A 212 -45.40 5.96 -55.75
C PHE A 212 -46.49 6.44 -56.74
N GLN A 213 -46.35 6.10 -58.02
CA GLN A 213 -47.27 6.50 -59.11
C GLN A 213 -48.25 5.39 -59.54
N LEU A 214 -48.37 4.35 -58.72
CA LEU A 214 -49.31 3.24 -58.87
C LEU A 214 -50.43 3.39 -57.83
N SER A 215 -51.65 2.97 -58.16
CA SER A 215 -52.68 2.74 -57.12
C SER A 215 -52.24 1.59 -56.21
N ASP A 216 -52.86 1.43 -55.04
CA ASP A 216 -52.58 0.30 -54.16
C ASP A 216 -52.90 -1.05 -54.83
N GLU A 217 -53.90 -1.09 -55.72
CA GLU A 217 -54.21 -2.21 -56.62
C GLU A 217 -53.06 -2.49 -57.63
N ASP A 218 -52.62 -1.48 -58.38
CA ASP A 218 -51.49 -1.58 -59.31
C ASP A 218 -50.20 -2.00 -58.58
N HIS A 219 -50.00 -1.52 -57.34
CA HIS A 219 -48.86 -1.85 -56.48
C HIS A 219 -48.94 -3.30 -55.96
N TRP A 220 -50.13 -3.77 -55.59
CA TRP A 220 -50.35 -5.17 -55.22
C TRP A 220 -50.08 -6.10 -56.41
N ILE A 221 -50.58 -5.76 -57.61
CA ILE A 221 -50.27 -6.48 -58.85
C ILE A 221 -48.76 -6.47 -59.11
N TYR A 222 -48.10 -5.32 -58.90
CA TYR A 222 -46.66 -5.17 -59.09
C TYR A 222 -45.86 -6.10 -58.17
N GLN A 223 -46.18 -6.11 -56.88
CA GLN A 223 -45.51 -6.94 -55.89
C GLN A 223 -45.80 -8.44 -56.09
N ALA A 224 -47.06 -8.81 -56.35
CA ALA A 224 -47.46 -10.20 -56.64
C ALA A 224 -46.75 -10.75 -57.89
N VAL A 225 -46.57 -9.95 -58.94
CA VAL A 225 -45.80 -10.35 -60.13
C VAL A 225 -44.29 -10.36 -59.88
N LEU A 226 -43.74 -9.54 -58.96
CA LEU A 226 -42.32 -9.68 -58.56
C LEU A 226 -42.05 -10.98 -57.80
N ASP A 227 -42.95 -11.37 -56.90
CA ASP A 227 -42.76 -12.54 -56.04
C ASP A 227 -42.97 -13.86 -56.79
N GLN A 228 -43.81 -13.89 -57.83
CA GLN A 228 -43.95 -15.04 -58.74
C GLN A 228 -42.65 -15.44 -59.47
N TYR A 229 -41.70 -14.51 -59.64
CA TYR A 229 -40.49 -14.75 -60.44
C TYR A 229 -39.29 -14.94 -59.50
N PRO A 230 -38.71 -16.15 -59.38
CA PRO A 230 -37.65 -16.42 -58.40
C PRO A 230 -36.34 -15.67 -58.68
N GLY A 231 -35.54 -15.47 -57.64
CA GLY A 231 -34.30 -14.69 -57.67
C GLY A 231 -33.26 -15.20 -58.67
N ASP A 232 -33.09 -16.52 -58.75
CA ASP A 232 -32.05 -17.19 -59.53
C ASP A 232 -32.34 -17.26 -61.04
N LEU A 233 -33.49 -16.74 -61.47
CA LEU A 233 -33.94 -16.81 -62.87
C LEU A 233 -33.07 -15.94 -63.78
N CYS A 234 -32.36 -16.55 -64.73
CA CYS A 234 -31.56 -15.82 -65.70
C CYS A 234 -32.43 -14.83 -66.48
N GLY A 235 -32.11 -13.53 -66.39
CA GLY A 235 -32.89 -12.47 -67.02
C GLY A 235 -34.19 -12.09 -66.28
N ARG A 236 -34.36 -12.47 -65.00
CA ARG A 236 -35.52 -12.18 -64.12
C ARG A 236 -36.17 -10.82 -64.40
N ARG A 237 -35.37 -9.74 -64.38
CA ARG A 237 -35.82 -8.35 -64.59
C ARG A 237 -36.41 -8.07 -65.97
N THR A 238 -35.92 -8.72 -67.03
CA THR A 238 -36.53 -8.61 -68.36
C THR A 238 -37.90 -9.29 -68.38
N LEU A 239 -38.03 -10.43 -67.68
CA LEU A 239 -39.23 -11.25 -67.66
C LEU A 239 -40.35 -10.64 -66.80
N TYR A 240 -40.11 -10.24 -65.55
CA TYR A 240 -41.18 -9.60 -64.77
C TYR A 240 -41.58 -8.25 -65.37
N LEU A 241 -40.67 -7.46 -65.95
CA LEU A 241 -41.07 -6.22 -66.64
C LEU A 241 -41.88 -6.47 -67.93
N ASP A 242 -41.69 -7.60 -68.63
CA ASP A 242 -42.59 -7.99 -69.74
C ASP A 242 -43.96 -8.44 -69.22
N MET A 243 -44.02 -9.17 -68.09
CA MET A 243 -45.29 -9.58 -67.49
C MET A 243 -46.07 -8.40 -66.89
N LEU A 244 -45.42 -7.50 -66.16
CA LEU A 244 -46.01 -6.28 -65.62
C LEU A 244 -46.63 -5.42 -66.72
N GLN A 245 -45.98 -5.30 -67.89
CA GLN A 245 -46.55 -4.60 -69.04
C GLN A 245 -47.75 -5.31 -69.70
N ARG A 246 -47.97 -6.61 -69.42
CA ARG A 246 -49.16 -7.36 -69.86
C ARG A 246 -50.29 -7.27 -68.82
N CYS A 247 -49.96 -7.23 -67.53
CA CYS A 247 -50.91 -7.05 -66.43
C CYS A 247 -51.40 -5.60 -66.28
N LEU A 248 -50.52 -4.63 -66.53
CA LEU A 248 -50.76 -3.18 -66.36
C LEU A 248 -50.61 -2.45 -67.70
N PRO A 249 -51.49 -2.70 -68.70
CA PRO A 249 -51.37 -2.12 -70.05
C PRO A 249 -51.54 -0.60 -70.10
N HIS A 250 -52.05 0.00 -69.01
CA HIS A 250 -52.20 1.44 -68.78
C HIS A 250 -50.93 2.13 -68.25
N LYS A 251 -49.88 1.38 -67.87
CA LYS A 251 -48.60 1.91 -67.37
C LYS A 251 -47.48 1.71 -68.39
N SER A 252 -46.58 2.68 -68.48
CA SER A 252 -45.42 2.61 -69.37
C SER A 252 -44.29 1.78 -68.76
N ARG A 253 -43.39 1.24 -69.61
CA ARG A 253 -42.18 0.55 -69.14
C ARG A 253 -41.25 1.46 -68.34
N HIS A 254 -41.29 2.77 -68.57
CA HIS A 254 -40.51 3.73 -67.79
C HIS A 254 -41.04 3.82 -66.37
N ASP A 255 -42.35 4.01 -66.21
CA ASP A 255 -43.04 4.17 -64.93
C ASP A 255 -42.81 2.94 -64.03
N LEU A 256 -42.90 1.73 -64.61
CA LEU A 256 -42.62 0.46 -63.92
C LEU A 256 -41.15 0.31 -63.46
N VAL A 257 -40.22 1.02 -64.11
CA VAL A 257 -38.78 1.05 -63.79
C VAL A 257 -38.43 2.19 -62.83
N GLU A 258 -39.14 3.31 -62.85
CA GLU A 258 -39.04 4.34 -61.81
C GLU A 258 -39.63 3.82 -60.49
N HIS A 259 -40.79 3.17 -60.55
CA HIS A 259 -41.38 2.48 -59.39
C HIS A 259 -40.47 1.41 -58.80
N GLU A 260 -39.71 0.69 -59.63
CA GLU A 260 -38.67 -0.25 -59.19
C GLU A 260 -37.59 0.44 -58.32
N LYS A 261 -37.18 1.68 -58.67
CA LYS A 261 -36.23 2.47 -57.87
C LYS A 261 -36.84 2.85 -56.53
N TYR A 262 -38.07 3.39 -56.52
CA TYR A 262 -38.74 3.78 -55.29
C TYR A 262 -39.00 2.57 -54.37
N CYS A 263 -39.39 1.42 -54.92
CA CYS A 263 -39.49 0.16 -54.17
C CYS A 263 -38.14 -0.32 -53.61
N ASN A 264 -37.03 -0.11 -54.31
CA ASN A 264 -35.69 -0.42 -53.81
C ASN A 264 -35.24 0.55 -52.71
N GLN A 265 -35.52 1.84 -52.85
CA GLN A 265 -35.28 2.87 -51.82
C GLN A 265 -36.11 2.60 -50.57
N TYR A 266 -37.40 2.31 -50.72
CA TYR A 266 -38.32 1.96 -49.63
C TYR A 266 -37.85 0.71 -48.88
N ARG A 267 -37.53 -0.38 -49.59
CA ARG A 267 -36.99 -1.60 -48.98
C ARG A 267 -35.67 -1.36 -48.25
N PHE A 268 -34.77 -0.53 -48.82
CA PHE A 268 -33.52 -0.16 -48.17
C PHE A 268 -33.76 0.65 -46.88
N ALA A 269 -34.58 1.71 -46.92
CA ALA A 269 -34.91 2.53 -45.75
C ALA A 269 -35.61 1.70 -44.65
N LYS A 270 -36.51 0.78 -45.03
CA LYS A 270 -37.22 -0.12 -44.12
C LYS A 270 -36.25 -1.09 -43.41
N GLU A 271 -35.24 -1.60 -44.11
CA GLU A 271 -34.19 -2.43 -43.49
C GLU A 271 -33.21 -1.59 -42.66
N GLN A 272 -32.85 -0.36 -43.06
CA GLN A 272 -32.07 0.55 -42.21
C GLN A 272 -32.80 0.87 -40.89
N ARG A 273 -34.11 1.14 -40.94
CA ARG A 273 -34.97 1.31 -39.75
C ARG A 273 -34.97 0.06 -38.87
N ARG A 274 -35.09 -1.13 -39.46
CA ARG A 274 -35.04 -2.42 -38.74
C ARG A 274 -33.68 -2.63 -38.06
N ILE A 275 -32.57 -2.37 -38.77
CA ILE A 275 -31.21 -2.42 -38.23
C ILE A 275 -31.05 -1.41 -37.09
N LEU A 276 -31.62 -0.20 -37.21
CA LEU A 276 -31.61 0.80 -36.14
C LEU A 276 -32.33 0.28 -34.88
N ILE A 277 -33.52 -0.31 -35.00
CA ILE A 277 -34.26 -0.92 -33.88
C ILE A 277 -33.47 -2.07 -33.24
N LEU A 278 -32.85 -2.94 -34.04
CA LEU A 278 -31.99 -4.02 -33.54
C LEU A 278 -30.75 -3.48 -32.81
N SER A 279 -30.13 -2.42 -33.34
CA SER A 279 -28.98 -1.76 -32.71
C SER A 279 -29.36 -1.04 -31.40
N TRP A 280 -30.53 -0.39 -31.32
CA TRP A 280 -31.07 0.17 -30.09
C TRP A 280 -31.29 -0.93 -29.04
N ASN A 281 -31.94 -2.04 -29.41
CA ASN A 281 -32.18 -3.16 -28.50
C ASN A 281 -30.88 -3.75 -27.94
N LYS A 282 -29.82 -3.86 -28.75
CA LYS A 282 -28.50 -4.26 -28.27
C LYS A 282 -27.90 -3.19 -27.35
N ASN A 283 -27.78 -1.96 -27.84
CA ASN A 283 -27.09 -0.88 -27.14
C ASN A 283 -27.80 -0.48 -25.83
N ARG A 284 -29.13 -0.66 -25.72
CA ARG A 284 -29.91 -0.56 -24.48
C ARG A 284 -29.45 -1.58 -23.44
N ARG A 285 -29.30 -2.86 -23.81
CA ARG A 285 -28.78 -3.89 -22.88
C ARG A 285 -27.33 -3.60 -22.49
N ASP A 286 -26.49 -3.26 -23.46
CA ASP A 286 -25.08 -2.91 -23.22
C ASP A 286 -24.94 -1.66 -22.33
N PHE A 287 -25.89 -0.72 -22.39
CA PHE A 287 -25.98 0.44 -21.49
C PHE A 287 -26.45 0.04 -20.09
N ILE A 288 -27.55 -0.70 -19.97
CA ILE A 288 -28.10 -1.15 -18.68
C ILE A 288 -27.03 -1.94 -17.91
N GLN A 289 -26.34 -2.89 -18.55
CA GLN A 289 -25.28 -3.67 -17.92
C GLN A 289 -24.14 -2.80 -17.36
N LYS A 290 -23.73 -1.76 -18.09
CA LYS A 290 -22.71 -0.81 -17.61
C LYS A 290 -23.22 0.08 -16.48
N ALA A 291 -24.44 0.59 -16.59
CA ALA A 291 -25.06 1.42 -15.58
C ALA A 291 -25.26 0.66 -14.26
N VAL A 292 -25.76 -0.58 -14.33
CA VAL A 292 -25.89 -1.51 -13.18
C VAL A 292 -24.52 -1.78 -12.55
N LEU A 293 -23.47 -2.03 -13.36
CA LEU A 293 -22.11 -2.24 -12.86
C LEU A 293 -21.57 -0.99 -12.14
N THR A 294 -21.63 0.19 -12.75
CA THR A 294 -21.18 1.45 -12.15
C THR A 294 -21.91 1.78 -10.85
N LEU A 295 -23.22 1.50 -10.77
CA LEU A 295 -24.00 1.68 -9.55
C LEU A 295 -23.58 0.67 -8.47
N ALA A 296 -23.38 -0.61 -8.81
CA ALA A 296 -22.91 -1.63 -7.88
C ALA A 296 -21.49 -1.35 -7.36
N GLU A 297 -20.58 -0.87 -8.22
CA GLU A 297 -19.24 -0.41 -7.83
C GLU A 297 -19.33 0.78 -6.86
N ALA A 298 -20.21 1.75 -7.11
CA ALA A 298 -20.43 2.89 -6.23
C ALA A 298 -21.06 2.50 -4.87
N CYS A 299 -21.95 1.51 -4.84
CA CYS A 299 -22.44 0.95 -3.58
C CYS A 299 -21.31 0.26 -2.80
N ALA A 300 -20.47 -0.55 -3.46
CA ALA A 300 -19.36 -1.25 -2.83
C ALA A 300 -18.28 -0.30 -2.28
N THR A 301 -17.96 0.80 -2.99
CA THR A 301 -17.05 1.83 -2.46
C THR A 301 -17.65 2.55 -1.25
N HIS A 302 -18.95 2.90 -1.28
CA HIS A 302 -19.63 3.51 -0.14
C HIS A 302 -19.66 2.60 1.09
N GLU A 303 -19.92 1.30 0.91
CA GLU A 303 -19.86 0.31 2.00
C GLU A 303 -18.44 0.22 2.58
N MET A 304 -17.41 0.22 1.74
CA MET A 304 -16.01 0.21 2.17
C MET A 304 -15.64 1.50 2.93
N GLU A 305 -16.06 2.68 2.45
CA GLU A 305 -15.90 3.96 3.16
C GLU A 305 -16.63 3.96 4.51
N SER A 306 -17.85 3.43 4.56
CA SER A 306 -18.65 3.27 5.78
C SER A 306 -17.97 2.35 6.79
N MET A 307 -17.36 1.25 6.34
CA MET A 307 -16.56 0.35 7.19
C MET A 307 -15.29 1.02 7.70
N LEU A 308 -14.53 1.70 6.83
CA LEU A 308 -13.34 2.47 7.23
C LEU A 308 -13.70 3.60 8.21
N ALA A 309 -14.85 4.25 8.06
CA ALA A 309 -15.35 5.26 9.00
C ALA A 309 -15.72 4.66 10.36
N LYS A 310 -16.35 3.47 10.40
CA LYS A 310 -16.63 2.73 11.64
C LYS A 310 -15.33 2.33 12.35
N ASP A 311 -14.33 1.84 11.61
CA ASP A 311 -13.06 1.41 12.20
C ASP A 311 -12.19 2.58 12.66
N ARG A 312 -12.22 3.73 11.97
CA ARG A 312 -11.62 4.98 12.47
C ARG A 312 -12.24 5.42 13.81
N LYS A 313 -13.55 5.28 13.99
CA LYS A 313 -14.22 5.56 15.29
C LYS A 313 -13.75 4.61 16.38
N LYS A 314 -13.74 3.29 16.14
CA LYS A 314 -13.19 2.28 17.08
C LYS A 314 -11.74 2.59 17.47
N GLN A 315 -10.91 3.00 16.51
CA GLN A 315 -9.51 3.38 16.78
C GLN A 315 -9.42 4.64 17.66
N GLN A 316 -10.29 5.64 17.44
CA GLN A 316 -10.36 6.84 18.30
C GLN A 316 -10.81 6.50 19.72
N GLU A 317 -11.81 5.62 19.87
CA GLU A 317 -12.29 5.09 21.15
C GLU A 317 -11.17 4.36 21.90
N VAL A 318 -10.50 3.39 21.26
CA VAL A 318 -9.36 2.66 21.84
C VAL A 318 -8.20 3.61 22.23
N CYS A 319 -7.90 4.62 21.42
CA CYS A 319 -6.90 5.63 21.74
C CYS A 319 -7.30 6.51 22.94
N ALA A 320 -8.58 6.86 23.09
CA ALA A 320 -9.08 7.57 24.27
C ALA A 320 -8.96 6.71 25.53
N ASP A 321 -9.32 5.43 25.42
CA ASP A 321 -9.24 4.43 26.49
C ASP A 321 -7.80 4.21 26.98
N LEU A 322 -6.86 4.07 26.04
CA LEU A 322 -5.43 3.95 26.33
C LEU A 322 -4.87 5.25 26.94
N LYS A 323 -5.28 6.42 26.45
CA LYS A 323 -4.92 7.72 27.03
C LYS A 323 -5.41 7.84 28.48
N ALA A 324 -6.64 7.41 28.78
CA ALA A 324 -7.18 7.38 30.13
C ALA A 324 -6.37 6.44 31.05
N LYS A 325 -6.05 5.23 30.59
CA LYS A 325 -5.20 4.26 31.31
C LYS A 325 -3.79 4.81 31.58
N VAL A 326 -3.18 5.51 30.62
CA VAL A 326 -1.87 6.17 30.79
C VAL A 326 -1.93 7.32 31.79
N LEU A 327 -3.00 8.12 31.80
CA LEU A 327 -3.19 9.19 32.80
C LEU A 327 -3.36 8.61 34.22
N GLN A 328 -4.14 7.54 34.37
CA GLN A 328 -4.26 6.83 35.65
C GLN A 328 -2.92 6.24 36.12
N TRP A 329 -2.11 5.70 35.21
CA TRP A 329 -0.78 5.18 35.53
C TRP A 329 0.19 6.28 35.96
N ARG A 330 0.19 7.44 35.28
CA ARG A 330 1.01 8.61 35.67
C ARG A 330 0.65 9.11 37.06
N ALA A 331 -0.64 9.32 37.35
CA ALA A 331 -1.09 9.73 38.68
C ALA A 331 -0.68 8.73 39.78
N ARG A 332 -0.68 7.42 39.50
CA ARG A 332 -0.16 6.40 40.44
C ARG A 332 1.36 6.50 40.64
N GLN A 333 2.13 6.80 39.60
CA GLN A 333 3.59 7.00 39.71
C GLN A 333 3.95 8.29 40.46
N GLU A 334 3.21 9.36 40.23
CA GLU A 334 3.34 10.62 40.98
C GLU A 334 3.04 10.41 42.48
N GLU A 335 2.05 9.59 42.83
CA GLU A 335 1.76 9.24 44.23
C GLU A 335 2.81 8.28 44.84
N ILE A 336 3.30 7.29 44.09
CA ILE A 336 4.41 6.41 44.53
C ILE A 336 5.65 7.25 44.85
N THR A 337 6.09 8.11 43.92
CA THR A 337 7.28 8.94 44.12
C THR A 337 7.11 9.95 45.25
N ARG A 338 5.89 10.48 45.47
CA ARG A 338 5.55 11.29 46.66
C ARG A 338 5.76 10.51 47.96
N LEU A 339 5.25 9.28 48.04
CA LEU A 339 5.36 8.42 49.22
C LEU A 339 6.82 7.97 49.46
N GLU A 340 7.57 7.63 48.41
CA GLU A 340 9.00 7.32 48.50
C GLU A 340 9.81 8.52 49.02
N MET A 341 9.52 9.73 48.54
CA MET A 341 10.15 10.96 49.02
C MET A 341 9.84 11.22 50.50
N GLU A 342 8.59 11.02 50.94
CA GLU A 342 8.21 11.13 52.37
C GLU A 342 8.93 10.08 53.23
N ILE A 343 8.99 8.82 52.78
CA ILE A 343 9.74 7.75 53.46
C ILE A 343 11.24 8.10 53.53
N SER A 344 11.82 8.71 52.49
CA SER A 344 13.21 9.17 52.49
C SER A 344 13.48 10.29 53.49
N ALA A 345 12.53 11.21 53.68
CA ALA A 345 12.62 12.28 54.66
C ALA A 345 12.58 11.71 56.08
N ARG A 346 11.56 10.90 56.38
CA ARG A 346 11.37 10.19 57.66
C ARG A 346 12.53 9.26 58.03
N ARG A 347 13.32 8.79 57.05
CA ARG A 347 14.59 8.05 57.28
C ARG A 347 15.73 8.99 57.66
N ARG A 348 15.95 10.06 56.89
CA ARG A 348 16.99 11.08 57.15
C ARG A 348 16.83 11.75 58.51
N GLU A 349 15.61 12.11 58.90
CA GLU A 349 15.30 12.66 60.24
C GLU A 349 15.78 11.73 61.37
N LYS A 350 15.47 10.43 61.26
CA LYS A 350 15.88 9.41 62.24
C LYS A 350 17.38 9.13 62.23
N GLU A 351 18.06 9.37 61.11
CA GLU A 351 19.53 9.27 61.01
C GLU A 351 20.20 10.49 61.65
N GLU A 352 19.68 11.70 61.40
CA GLU A 352 20.11 12.91 62.09
C GLU A 352 19.88 12.84 63.61
N GLU A 353 18.75 12.33 64.09
CA GLU A 353 18.50 12.14 65.52
C GLU A 353 19.54 11.19 66.16
N LYS A 354 19.83 10.07 65.51
CA LYS A 354 20.89 9.14 65.94
C LYS A 354 22.27 9.82 65.94
N GLU A 355 22.57 10.63 64.93
CA GLU A 355 23.84 11.36 64.84
C GLU A 355 23.96 12.43 65.94
N LYS A 356 22.88 13.17 66.21
CA LYS A 356 22.77 14.15 67.32
C LYS A 356 22.95 13.46 68.68
N LEU A 357 22.41 12.24 68.87
CA LEU A 357 22.61 11.42 70.08
C LEU A 357 24.04 10.85 70.17
N TRP A 358 24.65 10.45 69.05
CA TRP A 358 26.03 9.97 68.99
C TRP A 358 27.02 11.08 69.34
N LYS A 359 26.89 12.27 68.74
CA LYS A 359 27.72 13.46 69.04
C LYS A 359 27.69 13.83 70.52
N LYS A 360 26.51 13.74 71.18
CA LYS A 360 26.38 13.94 72.64
C LYS A 360 27.17 12.90 73.45
N LYS A 361 27.13 11.62 73.06
CA LYS A 361 27.91 10.55 73.73
C LYS A 361 29.41 10.72 73.52
N GLU A 362 29.84 11.14 72.32
CA GLU A 362 31.26 11.35 72.02
C GLU A 362 31.86 12.49 72.85
N LEU A 363 31.11 13.59 73.04
CA LEU A 363 31.54 14.72 73.88
C LEU A 363 31.79 14.30 75.33
N LEU A 364 30.91 13.48 75.92
CA LEU A 364 31.09 12.96 77.29
C LEU A 364 32.38 12.12 77.41
N GLN A 365 32.64 11.21 76.46
CA GLN A 365 33.87 10.42 76.45
C GLN A 365 35.14 11.28 76.25
N ARG A 366 35.04 12.37 75.49
CA ARG A 366 36.14 13.35 75.34
C ARG A 366 36.40 14.11 76.64
N GLU A 367 35.37 14.43 77.42
CA GLU A 367 35.52 15.05 78.75
C GLU A 367 36.10 14.10 79.81
N GLU A 368 35.71 12.84 79.80
CA GLU A 368 36.27 11.79 80.69
C GLU A 368 37.77 11.63 80.46
N LYS A 369 38.19 11.42 79.21
CA LYS A 369 39.62 11.34 78.84
C LYS A 369 40.38 12.63 79.18
N LYS A 370 39.74 13.80 79.08
CA LYS A 370 40.32 15.10 79.49
C LYS A 370 40.51 15.22 81.01
N LYS A 371 39.72 14.51 81.83
CA LYS A 371 39.93 14.41 83.29
C LYS A 371 41.08 13.47 83.62
N GLU A 372 41.23 12.34 82.92
CA GLU A 372 42.36 11.40 83.08
C GLU A 372 43.70 12.05 82.73
N ILE A 373 43.79 12.74 81.59
CA ILE A 373 44.99 13.46 81.14
C ILE A 373 45.43 14.54 82.15
N ARG A 374 44.49 15.14 82.90
CA ARG A 374 44.82 16.09 83.98
C ARG A 374 45.48 15.42 85.18
N LYS A 375 44.99 14.26 85.63
CA LYS A 375 45.61 13.48 86.73
C LYS A 375 47.05 13.10 86.38
N TYR A 376 47.24 12.47 85.22
CA TYR A 376 48.56 12.02 84.75
C TYR A 376 49.60 13.14 84.64
N ARG A 377 49.18 14.38 84.36
CA ARG A 377 50.09 15.54 84.34
C ARG A 377 50.56 15.93 85.74
N ALA A 378 49.67 15.98 86.73
CA ALA A 378 50.02 16.29 88.12
C ALA A 378 50.99 15.24 88.70
N ASP A 379 50.74 13.95 88.45
CA ASP A 379 51.61 12.84 88.90
C ASP A 379 53.03 12.91 88.31
N LYS A 380 53.17 13.52 87.12
CA LYS A 380 54.48 13.75 86.47
C LYS A 380 55.21 14.95 87.08
N GLU A 381 54.47 15.96 87.50
CA GLU A 381 54.99 17.23 88.04
C GLU A 381 55.55 17.04 89.46
N GLN A 382 54.85 16.26 90.31
CA GLN A 382 55.36 15.84 91.62
C GLN A 382 56.70 15.08 91.52
N LYS A 383 56.82 14.15 90.56
CA LYS A 383 58.05 13.38 90.31
C LYS A 383 59.22 14.25 89.83
N TRP A 384 58.94 15.42 89.24
CA TRP A 384 59.97 16.38 88.84
C TRP A 384 60.51 17.12 90.06
N GLN A 385 59.63 17.60 90.94
CA GLN A 385 59.99 18.26 92.21
C GLN A 385 60.80 17.33 93.14
N GLU A 386 60.45 16.04 93.21
CA GLU A 386 61.25 15.05 93.93
C GLU A 386 62.69 14.91 93.40
N MET A 387 62.88 15.01 92.08
CA MET A 387 64.21 14.89 91.46
C MET A 387 65.06 16.15 91.69
N GLU A 388 64.44 17.33 91.65
CA GLU A 388 65.08 18.61 91.99
C GLU A 388 65.59 18.61 93.44
N MET A 389 64.76 18.18 94.40
CA MET A 389 65.15 18.08 95.81
C MET A 389 66.27 17.06 96.07
N ARG A 390 66.39 16.00 95.26
CA ARG A 390 67.53 15.05 95.31
C ARG A 390 68.80 15.69 94.73
N GLY A 391 68.68 16.53 93.69
CA GLY A 391 69.79 17.27 93.11
C GLY A 391 70.40 18.29 94.08
N LEU A 392 69.56 19.06 94.78
CA LEU A 392 70.00 20.06 95.76
C LEU A 392 70.83 19.45 96.91
N ARG A 393 70.42 18.29 97.45
CA ARG A 393 71.15 17.60 98.52
C ARG A 393 72.57 17.20 98.11
N ARG A 394 72.74 16.63 96.91
CA ARG A 394 74.07 16.30 96.35
C ARG A 394 74.95 17.54 96.15
N LEU A 395 74.35 18.70 95.84
CA LEU A 395 75.08 19.95 95.69
C LEU A 395 75.68 20.43 97.03
N GLU A 396 74.96 20.23 98.14
CA GLU A 396 75.45 20.59 99.48
C GLU A 396 76.55 19.63 99.97
N GLU A 397 76.42 18.33 99.70
CA GLU A 397 77.45 17.32 99.97
C GLU A 397 78.78 17.67 99.28
N LEU A 398 78.74 18.01 97.98
CA LEU A 398 79.92 18.43 97.21
C LEU A 398 80.52 19.74 97.73
N LYS A 399 79.71 20.70 98.18
CA LYS A 399 80.19 21.97 98.75
C LYS A 399 80.97 21.77 100.06
N LYS A 400 80.62 20.78 100.89
CA LYS A 400 81.36 20.46 102.12
C LYS A 400 82.76 19.91 101.80
N LEU A 401 82.85 18.94 100.89
CA LEU A 401 84.13 18.36 100.44
C LEU A 401 85.07 19.42 99.83
N MET A 402 84.52 20.34 99.03
CA MET A 402 85.27 21.49 98.49
C MET A 402 85.84 22.40 99.59
N ALA A 403 85.06 22.67 100.65
CA ALA A 403 85.52 23.48 101.77
C ALA A 403 86.68 22.80 102.55
N GLU A 404 86.58 21.49 102.80
CA GLU A 404 87.59 20.70 103.50
C GLU A 404 88.92 20.60 102.73
N GLN A 405 88.89 20.53 101.39
CA GLN A 405 90.10 20.65 100.58
C GLN A 405 90.69 22.08 100.62
N SER A 406 89.84 23.11 100.59
CA SER A 406 90.30 24.52 100.56
C SER A 406 91.15 24.92 101.78
N VAL A 407 90.93 24.30 102.95
CA VAL A 407 91.75 24.52 104.15
C VAL A 407 93.14 23.91 103.99
N LYS A 408 93.22 22.65 103.55
CA LYS A 408 94.47 21.88 103.43
C LYS A 408 95.43 22.46 102.39
N ASP A 409 94.92 22.93 101.25
CA ASP A 409 95.77 23.61 100.26
C ASP A 409 96.23 25.01 100.74
N ARG A 410 95.48 25.68 101.63
CA ARG A 410 95.86 27.00 102.19
C ARG A 410 97.10 26.91 103.09
N GLU A 411 97.22 25.82 103.85
CA GLU A 411 98.41 25.51 104.66
C GLU A 411 99.61 25.15 103.77
N ARG A 412 99.37 24.30 102.76
CA ARG A 412 100.36 23.88 101.76
C ARG A 412 100.95 25.04 100.95
N VAL A 413 100.16 26.09 100.68
CA VAL A 413 100.64 27.29 99.96
C VAL A 413 101.55 28.14 100.85
N LYS A 414 101.21 28.37 102.12
CA LYS A 414 102.07 29.15 103.04
C LYS A 414 103.47 28.56 103.18
N TYR A 415 103.55 27.26 103.45
CA TYR A 415 104.82 26.52 103.56
C TYR A 415 105.69 26.64 102.28
N ARG A 416 105.06 26.78 101.10
CA ARG A 416 105.77 26.98 99.82
C ARG A 416 106.25 28.42 99.61
N GLN A 417 105.57 29.42 100.16
CA GLN A 417 106.04 30.81 100.12
C GLN A 417 107.27 30.99 101.01
N GLU A 418 107.23 30.50 102.25
CA GLU A 418 108.34 30.54 103.21
C GLU A 418 109.60 29.83 102.68
N LEU A 419 109.43 28.73 101.93
CA LEU A 419 110.52 28.00 101.27
C LEU A 419 111.10 28.73 100.04
N LEU A 420 110.29 29.53 99.34
CA LEU A 420 110.74 30.35 98.20
C LEU A 420 111.49 31.60 98.66
N GLU A 421 111.06 32.24 99.74
CA GLU A 421 111.73 33.42 100.29
C GLU A 421 113.15 33.11 100.77
N LYS A 422 113.37 31.98 101.46
CA LYS A 422 114.72 31.53 101.85
C LYS A 422 115.64 31.34 100.64
N ARG A 423 115.16 30.63 99.61
CA ARG A 423 115.90 30.41 98.35
C ARG A 423 116.19 31.69 97.57
N LEU A 424 115.37 32.74 97.73
CA LEU A 424 115.58 34.06 97.14
C LEU A 424 116.67 34.87 97.88
N MET A 425 116.87 34.63 99.18
CA MET A 425 117.96 35.24 99.93
C MET A 425 119.28 34.52 99.65
N GLU A 426 119.29 33.18 99.75
CA GLU A 426 120.44 32.32 99.40
C GLU A 426 121.00 32.64 98.00
N LYS A 427 120.12 32.82 96.99
CA LYS A 427 120.53 33.20 95.63
C LYS A 427 121.12 34.61 95.50
N LYS A 428 120.73 35.57 96.35
CA LYS A 428 121.31 36.93 96.32
C LYS A 428 122.72 36.95 96.89
N GLU A 429 122.98 36.14 97.91
CA GLU A 429 124.29 36.01 98.54
C GLU A 429 125.28 35.30 97.60
N VAL A 430 124.85 34.24 96.92
CA VAL A 430 125.66 33.55 95.90
C VAL A 430 125.96 34.48 94.71
N ALA A 431 124.95 35.18 94.16
CA ALA A 431 125.17 36.08 93.02
C ALA A 431 126.14 37.25 93.32
N LEU A 432 126.22 37.68 94.58
CA LEU A 432 127.18 38.70 95.03
C LEU A 432 128.62 38.16 95.09
N GLN A 433 128.80 36.86 95.33
CA GLN A 433 130.11 36.19 95.29
C GLN A 433 130.51 35.87 93.85
N GLU A 434 129.59 35.36 93.03
CA GLU A 434 129.82 35.07 91.61
C GLU A 434 130.25 36.33 90.83
N ALA A 435 129.61 37.49 91.06
CA ALA A 435 129.98 38.75 90.40
C ALA A 435 131.42 39.20 90.73
N LEU A 436 131.89 38.99 91.96
CA LEU A 436 133.27 39.31 92.36
C LEU A 436 134.28 38.35 91.70
N GLU A 437 133.94 37.08 91.52
CA GLU A 437 134.78 36.15 90.75
C GLU A 437 134.75 36.46 89.24
N GLU A 438 133.62 36.92 88.69
CA GLU A 438 133.52 37.28 87.28
C GLU A 438 134.35 38.51 86.92
N GLU A 439 134.43 39.51 87.81
CA GLU A 439 135.39 40.62 87.67
C GLU A 439 136.87 40.17 87.66
N GLU A 440 137.22 39.04 88.29
CA GLU A 440 138.54 38.43 88.12
C GLU A 440 138.65 37.56 86.86
N ARG A 441 137.56 36.89 86.44
CA ARG A 441 137.56 36.04 85.24
C ARG A 441 137.63 36.85 83.95
N GLU A 442 136.96 38.00 83.84
CA GLU A 442 137.10 38.85 82.65
C GLU A 442 138.54 39.34 82.45
N LYS A 443 139.21 39.77 83.53
CA LYS A 443 140.64 40.14 83.53
C LYS A 443 141.56 39.00 83.06
N ARG A 444 141.13 37.74 83.19
CA ARG A 444 141.83 36.53 82.68
C ARG A 444 141.40 36.16 81.26
N LEU A 445 140.12 36.33 80.90
CA LEU A 445 139.57 35.96 79.59
C LEU A 445 139.91 36.97 78.48
N GLU A 446 140.10 38.25 78.78
CA GLU A 446 140.61 39.22 77.80
C GLU A 446 142.03 38.89 77.33
N ALA A 447 142.84 38.21 78.14
CA ALA A 447 144.13 37.68 77.70
C ALA A 447 143.97 36.53 76.68
N LEU A 448 142.88 35.76 76.78
CA LEU A 448 142.56 34.63 75.88
C LEU A 448 141.81 35.05 74.60
N ARG A 449 141.24 36.26 74.52
CA ARG A 449 140.61 36.84 73.30
C ARG A 449 141.55 36.96 72.08
N LYS A 450 142.81 36.52 72.17
CA LYS A 450 143.87 36.74 71.16
C LYS A 450 144.32 35.50 70.36
N GLN A 451 143.73 34.30 70.52
CA GLN A 451 144.36 33.05 70.03
C GLN A 451 143.68 32.19 68.91
N VAL A 452 142.40 31.73 68.95
CA VAL A 452 141.91 30.66 68.01
C VAL A 452 140.40 30.72 67.62
N ALA A 453 140.00 30.29 66.40
CA ALA A 453 138.62 30.05 65.89
C ALA A 453 138.56 29.14 64.61
N ILE A 454 137.40 28.56 64.17
CA ILE A 454 136.96 28.04 62.80
C ILE A 454 135.66 27.12 62.82
N VAL A 455 135.00 26.76 61.68
CA VAL A 455 133.56 26.29 61.50
C VAL A 455 133.29 25.27 60.31
N ALA A 456 132.19 24.45 60.27
CA ALA A 456 131.72 23.58 59.12
C ALA A 456 130.20 23.10 59.10
N GLN A 457 129.63 22.53 57.99
CA GLN A 457 128.22 22.03 57.71
C GLN A 457 128.16 20.97 56.51
N PHE A 458 127.09 20.34 55.88
CA PHE A 458 125.57 20.15 55.90
C PHE A 458 125.13 18.95 54.94
N ASP A 459 123.92 18.31 54.98
CA ASP A 459 123.35 17.38 53.90
C ASP A 459 121.78 17.10 53.91
N PRO A 460 121.05 16.81 52.77
CA PRO A 460 119.55 16.69 52.75
C PRO A 460 118.85 15.66 51.77
N VAL A 461 118.77 14.34 52.04
CA VAL A 461 118.07 13.36 51.14
C VAL A 461 116.65 12.89 51.59
N ARG A 462 116.30 13.01 52.87
CA ARG A 462 115.18 12.26 53.52
C ARG A 462 113.74 12.65 53.13
N MET A 463 113.51 13.49 52.12
CA MET A 463 112.25 14.26 51.99
C MET A 463 111.27 13.80 50.89
N MET A 464 111.60 12.79 50.08
CA MET A 464 110.91 12.50 48.80
C MET A 464 110.50 11.02 48.62
N SER A 465 109.45 10.54 49.29
CA SER A 465 108.94 9.16 49.12
C SER A 465 107.45 8.97 49.45
N ASP A 466 106.70 8.26 48.59
CA ASP A 466 105.26 8.04 48.70
C ASP A 466 104.82 7.01 49.77
N THR A 467 103.54 7.06 50.14
CA THR A 467 102.94 6.22 51.20
C THR A 467 101.72 5.42 50.75
N VAL A 468 101.33 4.43 51.58
CA VAL A 468 100.42 3.30 51.24
C VAL A 468 99.03 3.72 50.71
N ALA A 469 98.53 4.89 51.07
CA ALA A 469 97.17 5.33 50.73
C ALA A 469 96.89 5.52 49.22
N SER A 470 97.91 5.73 48.38
CA SER A 470 97.72 5.96 46.94
C SER A 470 97.33 4.69 46.18
N LYS A 471 97.83 3.51 46.59
CA LYS A 471 97.67 2.24 45.86
C LYS A 471 96.22 1.72 45.81
N ALA A 472 95.37 2.13 46.76
CA ALA A 472 93.98 1.66 46.85
C ALA A 472 93.03 2.23 45.77
N ARG A 473 93.46 3.21 44.96
CA ARG A 473 92.60 3.87 43.95
C ARG A 473 92.69 3.30 42.53
N MET A 474 93.50 2.26 42.29
CA MET A 474 93.83 1.81 40.92
C MET A 474 93.12 0.53 40.44
N GLY A 475 92.17 -0.02 41.21
CA GLY A 475 91.06 -0.85 40.70
C GLY A 475 91.41 -2.03 39.77
N ILE A 476 92.23 -2.98 40.24
CA ILE A 476 92.53 -4.24 39.54
C ILE A 476 92.25 -5.40 40.51
N GLY A 477 91.49 -6.43 40.10
CA GLY A 477 91.42 -7.69 40.86
C GLY A 477 90.07 -8.41 41.02
N THR A 478 88.99 -8.03 40.32
CA THR A 478 87.72 -8.81 40.32
C THR A 478 87.13 -8.92 38.91
N GLU A 479 87.31 -10.08 38.28
CA GLU A 479 86.75 -10.41 36.97
C GLU A 479 85.33 -10.99 37.11
N GLU A 480 84.36 -10.13 37.40
CA GLU A 480 82.95 -10.42 37.12
C GLU A 480 82.37 -9.29 36.27
N GLU A 481 81.94 -9.61 35.04
CA GLU A 481 81.22 -8.66 34.19
C GLU A 481 79.84 -8.39 34.77
N PHE A 482 79.76 -7.44 35.72
CA PHE A 482 78.51 -7.05 36.34
C PHE A 482 77.65 -6.24 35.35
N ILE A 483 76.97 -6.97 34.45
CA ILE A 483 76.04 -6.41 33.45
C ILE A 483 74.91 -5.71 34.21
N LEU A 484 75.07 -4.40 34.39
CA LEU A 484 74.14 -3.52 35.08
C LEU A 484 72.81 -3.48 34.31
N GLN A 485 71.91 -4.41 34.63
CA GLN A 485 70.66 -4.60 33.92
C GLN A 485 69.76 -3.38 34.10
N LYS A 486 69.78 -2.47 33.13
CA LYS A 486 68.98 -1.24 33.13
C LYS A 486 67.49 -1.59 33.33
N PRO A 487 66.80 -0.98 34.32
CA PRO A 487 65.36 -1.20 34.51
C PRO A 487 64.57 -0.58 33.37
N LEU A 488 63.39 -1.15 33.07
CA LEU A 488 62.50 -0.65 32.02
C LEU A 488 61.76 0.66 32.38
N PHE A 489 61.94 1.17 33.60
CA PHE A 489 61.34 2.41 34.10
C PHE A 489 62.33 3.17 35.03
N THR A 490 62.08 4.46 35.26
CA THR A 490 62.92 5.31 36.12
C THR A 490 62.64 5.09 37.61
N LEU A 491 63.72 4.92 38.39
CA LEU A 491 63.71 4.75 39.84
C LEU A 491 64.23 6.02 40.54
N ASN A 492 63.37 6.65 41.34
CA ASN A 492 63.65 7.91 42.04
C ASN A 492 63.74 7.66 43.56
N THR A 493 64.70 6.82 43.98
CA THR A 493 64.78 6.27 45.34
C THR A 493 66.23 6.11 45.80
N TYR A 494 66.49 6.32 47.10
CA TYR A 494 67.85 6.36 47.69
C TYR A 494 68.17 5.19 48.64
N ASN A 495 67.27 4.22 48.80
CA ASN A 495 67.42 3.11 49.75
C ASN A 495 66.85 1.83 49.13
N GLU A 496 67.60 0.73 49.25
CA GLU A 496 67.24 -0.62 48.78
C GLU A 496 65.85 -1.09 49.25
N GLN A 497 65.49 -0.82 50.52
CA GLN A 497 64.17 -1.19 51.05
C GLN A 497 63.02 -0.46 50.34
N GLN A 498 63.27 0.73 49.78
CA GLN A 498 62.29 1.47 48.99
C GLN A 498 62.17 0.88 47.58
N ILE A 499 63.29 0.45 46.98
CA ILE A 499 63.34 -0.19 45.67
C ILE A 499 62.53 -1.50 45.68
N ILE A 500 62.77 -2.38 46.66
CA ILE A 500 62.04 -3.66 46.81
C ILE A 500 60.54 -3.46 47.08
N SER A 501 60.16 -2.32 47.69
CA SER A 501 58.75 -2.01 47.98
C SER A 501 57.92 -1.53 46.76
N ASP A 502 58.55 -1.18 45.63
CA ASP A 502 57.84 -0.69 44.46
C ASP A 502 57.15 -1.86 43.70
N PRO A 503 55.82 -1.86 43.54
CA PRO A 503 55.11 -2.92 42.81
C PRO A 503 55.56 -3.05 41.35
N ARG A 504 56.07 -1.97 40.74
CA ARG A 504 56.61 -1.99 39.38
C ARG A 504 57.84 -2.90 39.27
N LEU A 505 58.69 -2.95 40.29
CA LEU A 505 59.88 -3.81 40.28
C LEU A 505 59.47 -5.30 40.29
N ARG A 506 58.49 -5.66 41.12
CA ARG A 506 57.96 -7.04 41.18
C ARG A 506 57.31 -7.46 39.86
N PHE A 507 56.61 -6.55 39.19
CA PHE A 507 56.02 -6.80 37.87
C PHE A 507 57.09 -6.89 36.76
N GLU A 508 58.15 -6.07 36.84
CA GLU A 508 59.24 -6.10 35.86
C GLU A 508 60.09 -7.37 35.96
N LEU A 509 60.38 -7.84 37.19
CA LEU A 509 61.02 -9.13 37.44
C LEU A 509 60.20 -10.29 36.86
N ALA A 510 58.89 -10.34 37.13
CA ALA A 510 58.01 -11.37 36.56
C ALA A 510 57.97 -11.34 35.00
N LEU A 511 58.09 -10.14 34.40
CA LEU A 511 58.23 -9.99 32.94
C LEU A 511 59.61 -10.41 32.41
N ARG A 512 60.67 -10.37 33.22
CA ARG A 512 61.99 -10.94 32.86
C ARG A 512 61.98 -12.46 32.98
N GLU A 513 61.44 -13.01 34.07
CA GLU A 513 61.27 -14.46 34.29
C GLU A 513 60.43 -15.11 33.19
N ALA A 514 59.33 -14.47 32.78
CA ALA A 514 58.52 -14.91 31.63
C ALA A 514 59.13 -14.60 30.25
N GLY A 515 60.31 -13.97 30.17
CA GLY A 515 60.97 -13.55 28.93
C GLY A 515 60.33 -12.35 28.20
N LEU A 516 59.11 -11.95 28.58
CA LEU A 516 58.27 -10.94 27.90
C LEU A 516 58.77 -9.48 28.02
N HIS A 517 59.84 -9.21 28.77
CA HIS A 517 60.39 -7.87 29.04
C HIS A 517 60.67 -6.96 27.83
N LYS A 518 60.82 -7.50 26.60
CA LYS A 518 61.02 -6.69 25.36
C LYS A 518 59.72 -6.37 24.60
N THR A 519 58.58 -6.94 24.98
CA THR A 519 57.30 -6.79 24.29
C THR A 519 56.72 -5.37 24.38
N PHE A 520 55.84 -5.02 23.42
CA PHE A 520 55.10 -3.75 23.45
C PHE A 520 54.20 -3.63 24.70
N TYR A 521 53.55 -4.73 25.08
CA TYR A 521 52.70 -4.85 26.28
C TYR A 521 53.44 -4.49 27.58
N ALA A 522 54.67 -4.98 27.75
CA ALA A 522 55.52 -4.62 28.89
C ALA A 522 55.80 -3.11 28.96
N LYS A 523 56.10 -2.48 27.81
CA LYS A 523 56.36 -1.03 27.70
C LYS A 523 55.12 -0.18 27.95
N GLU A 524 53.93 -0.69 27.61
CA GLU A 524 52.67 0.02 27.85
C GLU A 524 52.18 -0.04 29.31
N ILE A 525 52.38 -1.17 30.01
CA ILE A 525 51.79 -1.36 31.34
C ILE A 525 52.67 -0.80 32.47
N LEU A 526 54.00 -0.94 32.40
CA LEU A 526 54.89 -0.45 33.46
C LEU A 526 54.72 1.07 33.78
N PRO A 527 54.45 1.97 32.81
CA PRO A 527 54.11 3.38 33.10
C PRO A 527 52.72 3.59 33.69
N LYS A 528 51.77 2.67 33.46
CA LYS A 528 50.37 2.76 33.94
C LYS A 528 50.22 2.29 35.40
N ILE A 529 51.20 1.54 35.93
CA ILE A 529 51.27 1.15 37.34
C ILE A 529 51.86 2.31 38.16
N SER A 530 51.09 2.85 39.11
CA SER A 530 51.58 3.88 40.04
C SER A 530 52.45 3.28 41.17
N PRO A 531 53.55 3.93 41.58
CA PRO A 531 54.31 3.53 42.77
C PRO A 531 53.49 3.75 44.06
N GLN A 532 53.79 3.00 45.13
CA GLN A 532 53.09 3.13 46.43
C GLN A 532 53.15 4.54 47.04
N LYS A 533 54.16 5.32 46.68
CA LYS A 533 54.29 6.74 47.02
C LYS A 533 54.72 7.48 45.76
N PRO A 534 54.05 8.58 45.36
CA PRO A 534 54.53 9.40 44.26
C PRO A 534 55.90 10.01 44.62
N PRO A 535 56.76 10.30 43.63
CA PRO A 535 57.99 11.05 43.87
C PRO A 535 57.66 12.41 44.49
N ARG A 536 58.56 12.94 45.31
CA ARG A 536 58.39 14.29 45.85
C ARG A 536 58.59 15.33 44.73
N LYS A 537 57.93 16.48 44.83
CA LYS A 537 57.95 17.53 43.78
C LYS A 537 59.36 18.10 43.52
N ASP A 538 60.23 18.07 44.52
CA ASP A 538 61.65 18.43 44.47
C ASP A 538 62.53 17.46 43.66
N MET A 539 61.98 16.32 43.20
CA MET A 539 62.70 15.32 42.40
C MET A 539 62.27 15.28 40.91
N GLU A 540 61.35 16.14 40.46
CA GLU A 540 61.03 16.26 39.03
C GLU A 540 62.00 17.23 38.33
N SER A 541 62.96 16.67 37.59
CA SER A 541 63.81 17.48 36.70
C SER A 541 62.99 18.04 35.53
N THR A 542 62.92 19.35 35.43
CA THR A 542 62.33 20.08 34.29
C THR A 542 63.29 20.23 33.11
N VAL A 543 64.57 19.85 33.27
CA VAL A 543 65.68 20.16 32.34
C VAL A 543 65.62 19.33 31.03
N PHE A 544 64.90 18.22 31.01
CA PHE A 544 64.88 17.27 29.88
C PHE A 544 63.46 16.86 29.44
N LYS A 545 62.51 17.80 29.44
CA LYS A 545 61.22 17.65 28.76
C LYS A 545 61.30 18.41 27.41
N ILE A 546 61.39 17.65 26.32
CA ILE A 546 61.24 18.10 24.92
C ILE A 546 59.96 17.47 24.39
#